data_AF-A0A9E5RKR6-F1
#
_entry.id   AF-A0A9E5RKR6-F1
#
_cell.length_a   1.000
_cell.length_b   1.000
_cell.length_c   1.000
_cell.angle_alpha   90.00
_cell.angle_beta   90.00
_cell.angle_gamma   90.00
#
_symmetry.space_group_name_H-M   'P 1'
#
loop_
_entity.id
_entity.type
_entity.pdbx_description
1 polymer ?
#
loop_
_entity_poly.entity_id
_entity_poly.type
_entity_poly.pdbx_seq_one_letter_code
_entity_poly.pdbx_strand_id
1 'polypeptide(L)'
;MVSNTLNLINDPGNSLKRARPVRLTNAVQVFKNSVGDGDRFDLYRFNLARSSSFNLYLRGRRNSVDVELLNRSGQLVEPSRFSSGKDHAIRRVLDAGTYYVKVIGRASNTAYQLSMTKDPGGTRRTAQPIKLGADTRTIRNSIGESDRADLYRFDLDAQSSFDLRLKGLRRNADVALLDSSGQVMMSSRRFGKKSETMRTILEAGKYYVKVLGWDHTSYQLDLSVNFDYLDSAGNSSDTSRPVTISTNGKTYRGRVGNTDTDDFYSFSVGTANNFSASLDGLSADANLELLDLNGNVVQRSSNTGRRAELLTSVLDAGAYRIRVFSSDSKSTFFNLNLSVAPQLEGITTTGSDEEGVLFTDQSLPLIRVTDFRSGNSSIGSNPRFAGIDGRGFSTVVLDTGINLNHPFFGPARNRDGINISDRIVFNFDYANHDANATDINGHGTNVASIAAGGGSFTDPATGSITNYSGVAPGANIISLKVFRDDSDTFNWGDLEQALQWVVTNAETFNIASINMSLGNRENYTTPQTLSNEIGINDELAALTARGVTVVSASGNNFFELDSSQGVSYPSADRNSLSVGAVFDANVGVYGTFDDL
;
A
#
# COMPACT_ATOMS: atom_id res chain seq x y z
N MET A 1 63.18 6.92 -10.72
CA MET A 1 62.65 6.05 -11.80
C MET A 1 62.32 4.71 -11.18
N VAL A 2 61.07 4.48 -10.79
CA VAL A 2 60.55 3.14 -10.49
C VAL A 2 59.42 2.92 -11.48
N SER A 3 59.68 1.99 -12.39
CA SER A 3 58.81 1.59 -13.48
C SER A 3 57.57 0.90 -12.92
N ASN A 4 56.40 1.53 -13.05
CA ASN A 4 55.11 0.86 -12.88
C ASN A 4 54.84 0.08 -14.17
N THR A 5 55.40 -1.11 -14.28
CA THR A 5 54.89 -2.15 -15.19
C THR A 5 53.56 -2.63 -14.65
N LEU A 6 52.50 -1.87 -14.91
CA LEU A 6 51.13 -2.37 -14.80
C LEU A 6 50.93 -3.46 -15.87
N ASN A 7 50.38 -4.60 -15.45
CA ASN A 7 50.16 -5.81 -16.24
C ASN A 7 49.63 -5.57 -17.66
N LEU A 8 50.51 -5.69 -18.67
CA LEU A 8 50.19 -5.76 -20.10
C LEU A 8 49.38 -7.01 -20.54
N ILE A 9 49.02 -7.90 -19.60
CA ILE A 9 48.38 -9.19 -19.92
C ILE A 9 46.87 -9.05 -20.17
N ASN A 10 46.22 -7.97 -19.73
CA ASN A 10 44.76 -7.78 -19.84
C ASN A 10 44.32 -6.45 -20.48
N ASP A 11 45.25 -5.67 -21.06
CA ASP A 11 44.96 -4.44 -21.79
C ASP A 11 44.09 -4.73 -23.05
N PRO A 12 42.89 -4.13 -23.20
CA PRO A 12 42.06 -4.18 -24.39
C PRO A 12 42.76 -3.71 -25.67
N GLY A 13 43.83 -2.94 -25.54
CA GLY A 13 44.72 -2.56 -26.62
C GLY A 13 44.35 -1.23 -27.25
N ASN A 14 45.39 -0.51 -27.68
CA ASN A 14 45.31 0.88 -28.13
C ASN A 14 45.09 1.08 -29.65
N SER A 15 44.75 0.03 -30.41
CA SER A 15 44.54 0.13 -31.86
C SER A 15 43.56 -0.93 -32.38
N LEU A 16 42.92 -0.70 -33.54
CA LEU A 16 41.97 -1.65 -34.14
C LEU A 16 42.55 -3.06 -34.33
N LYS A 17 43.85 -3.16 -34.67
CA LYS A 17 44.54 -4.45 -34.85
C LYS A 17 44.75 -5.21 -33.54
N ARG A 18 44.92 -4.49 -32.43
CA ARG A 18 45.18 -5.06 -31.10
C ARG A 18 43.94 -5.07 -30.20
N ALA A 19 42.78 -4.64 -30.70
CA ALA A 19 41.54 -4.56 -29.96
C ALA A 19 41.13 -5.93 -29.41
N ARG A 20 40.77 -5.98 -28.13
CA ARG A 20 40.37 -7.19 -27.44
C ARG A 20 39.09 -7.77 -28.05
N PRO A 21 39.11 -9.02 -28.52
CA PRO A 21 37.92 -9.65 -29.05
C PRO A 21 36.90 -9.90 -27.94
N VAL A 22 35.65 -9.51 -28.19
CA VAL A 22 34.49 -9.74 -27.34
C VAL A 22 33.45 -10.50 -28.15
N ARG A 23 32.98 -11.62 -27.58
CA ARG A 23 31.84 -12.36 -28.12
C ARG A 23 30.57 -11.82 -27.47
N LEU A 24 29.88 -10.90 -28.13
CA LEU A 24 28.61 -10.39 -27.60
C LEU A 24 27.58 -11.51 -27.46
N THR A 25 26.84 -11.45 -26.36
CA THR A 25 25.73 -12.33 -26.04
C THR A 25 24.51 -11.48 -25.67
N ASN A 26 23.36 -12.12 -25.54
CA ASN A 26 22.14 -11.47 -25.05
C ASN A 26 22.20 -11.22 -23.53
N ALA A 27 23.29 -11.60 -22.84
CA ALA A 27 23.50 -11.32 -21.43
C ALA A 27 24.46 -10.14 -21.25
N VAL A 28 24.26 -9.32 -20.22
CA VAL A 28 25.14 -8.17 -19.92
C VAL A 28 26.54 -8.66 -19.59
N GLN A 29 27.50 -8.26 -20.42
CA GLN A 29 28.91 -8.52 -20.18
C GLN A 29 29.56 -7.27 -19.62
N VAL A 30 30.23 -7.42 -18.49
CA VAL A 30 30.87 -6.32 -17.76
C VAL A 30 32.38 -6.46 -17.86
N PHE A 31 33.04 -5.39 -18.31
CA PHE A 31 34.49 -5.26 -18.44
C PHE A 31 34.95 -4.13 -17.53
N LYS A 32 35.93 -4.39 -16.66
CA LYS A 32 36.51 -3.39 -15.76
C LYS A 32 37.96 -3.16 -16.15
N ASN A 33 38.35 -1.90 -16.35
CA ASN A 33 39.74 -1.55 -16.63
C ASN A 33 40.03 -0.07 -16.28
N SER A 34 41.18 0.46 -16.71
CA SER A 34 41.56 1.86 -16.52
C SER A 34 42.20 2.45 -17.78
N VAL A 35 41.92 3.72 -18.06
CA VAL A 35 42.60 4.53 -19.09
C VAL A 35 43.23 5.76 -18.45
N GLY A 36 44.32 6.29 -19.03
CA GLY A 36 45.01 7.49 -18.54
C GLY A 36 46.28 7.84 -19.32
N ASP A 37 47.24 8.52 -18.69
CA ASP A 37 48.36 9.16 -19.39
C ASP A 37 49.33 8.17 -20.07
N GLY A 38 49.45 6.95 -19.53
CA GLY A 38 50.26 5.88 -20.13
C GLY A 38 49.48 4.92 -21.04
N ASP A 39 48.15 5.01 -21.04
CA ASP A 39 47.25 4.10 -21.75
C ASP A 39 45.95 4.84 -22.09
N ARG A 40 45.97 5.58 -23.20
CA ARG A 40 44.91 6.54 -23.51
C ARG A 40 43.66 5.88 -24.10
N PHE A 41 43.77 4.66 -24.61
CA PHE A 41 42.68 4.01 -25.33
C PHE A 41 42.56 2.52 -25.05
N ASP A 42 41.36 2.12 -24.67
CA ASP A 42 40.97 0.71 -24.64
C ASP A 42 40.02 0.41 -25.80
N LEU A 43 40.37 -0.54 -26.67
CA LEU A 43 39.50 -0.96 -27.76
C LEU A 43 38.99 -2.40 -27.59
N TYR A 44 37.67 -2.56 -27.71
CA TYR A 44 37.01 -3.86 -27.73
C TYR A 44 36.43 -4.12 -29.12
N ARG A 45 36.71 -5.28 -29.71
CA ARG A 45 36.20 -5.68 -31.04
C ARG A 45 35.12 -6.72 -30.89
N PHE A 46 33.98 -6.54 -31.56
CA PHE A 46 32.95 -7.57 -31.65
C PHE A 46 32.45 -7.76 -33.09
N ASN A 47 31.86 -8.93 -33.33
CA ASN A 47 31.28 -9.29 -34.61
C ASN A 47 29.78 -9.56 -34.47
N LEU A 48 28.99 -9.01 -35.38
CA LEU A 48 27.59 -9.29 -35.54
C LEU A 48 27.38 -10.13 -36.81
N ALA A 49 26.90 -11.36 -36.65
CA ALA A 49 26.63 -12.25 -37.79
C ALA A 49 25.39 -11.83 -38.62
N ARG A 50 24.58 -10.91 -38.08
CA ARG A 50 23.36 -10.35 -38.68
C ARG A 50 23.07 -9.00 -38.02
N SER A 51 22.26 -8.18 -38.66
CA SER A 51 21.79 -6.92 -38.05
C SER A 51 21.23 -7.19 -36.64
N SER A 52 21.73 -6.46 -35.66
CA SER A 52 21.45 -6.64 -34.23
C SER A 52 21.51 -5.30 -33.49
N SER A 53 20.58 -5.06 -32.59
CA SER A 53 20.65 -3.95 -31.65
C SER A 53 21.78 -4.17 -30.64
N PHE A 54 22.55 -3.11 -30.38
CA PHE A 54 23.75 -3.07 -29.55
C PHE A 54 23.55 -2.03 -28.45
N ASN A 55 23.67 -2.47 -27.20
CA ASN A 55 23.62 -1.60 -26.04
C ASN A 55 24.99 -1.58 -25.35
N LEU A 56 25.40 -0.38 -24.99
CA LEU A 56 26.63 -0.10 -24.27
C LEU A 56 26.34 0.87 -23.14
N TYR A 57 26.96 0.63 -21.99
CA TYR A 57 26.94 1.53 -20.85
C TYR A 57 28.34 1.62 -20.25
N LEU A 58 28.86 2.82 -20.08
CA LEU A 58 30.17 3.09 -19.48
C LEU A 58 29.97 3.91 -18.19
N ARG A 59 30.46 3.35 -17.09
CA ARG A 59 30.56 4.00 -15.78
C ARG A 59 32.02 4.33 -15.47
N GLY A 60 32.31 5.59 -15.18
CA GLY A 60 33.63 6.06 -14.76
C GLY A 60 33.51 7.38 -14.01
N ARG A 61 34.63 7.93 -13.54
CA ARG A 61 34.62 9.25 -12.91
C ARG A 61 34.16 10.30 -13.95
N ARG A 62 33.25 11.18 -13.54
CA ARG A 62 32.71 12.25 -14.40
C ARG A 62 33.86 13.06 -14.99
N ASN A 63 33.77 13.36 -16.29
CA ASN A 63 34.72 14.18 -17.05
C ASN A 63 36.09 13.56 -17.35
N SER A 64 36.30 12.27 -17.07
CA SER A 64 37.62 11.62 -17.25
C SER A 64 37.67 10.46 -18.25
N VAL A 65 36.53 9.93 -18.68
CA VAL A 65 36.46 8.84 -19.67
C VAL A 65 35.32 9.07 -20.67
N ASP A 66 35.56 8.77 -21.94
CA ASP A 66 34.56 8.80 -23.02
C ASP A 66 34.45 7.44 -23.72
N VAL A 67 33.43 7.29 -24.56
CA VAL A 67 33.25 6.10 -25.40
C VAL A 67 32.79 6.44 -26.81
N GLU A 68 33.39 5.79 -27.80
CA GLU A 68 33.02 5.89 -29.22
C GLU A 68 32.71 4.49 -29.78
N LEU A 69 31.72 4.41 -30.66
CA LEU A 69 31.43 3.21 -31.44
C LEU A 69 31.92 3.40 -32.88
N LEU A 70 32.77 2.49 -33.35
CA LEU A 70 33.42 2.54 -34.66
C LEU A 70 33.04 1.33 -35.52
N ASN A 71 33.03 1.51 -36.84
CA ASN A 71 32.83 0.42 -37.81
C ASN A 71 34.15 -0.31 -38.12
N ARG A 72 34.12 -1.27 -39.06
CA ARG A 72 35.29 -2.06 -39.46
C ARG A 72 36.49 -1.23 -39.95
N SER A 73 36.25 -0.10 -40.62
CA SER A 73 37.28 0.80 -41.14
C SER A 73 37.77 1.81 -40.10
N GLY A 74 37.22 1.79 -38.87
CA GLY A 74 37.56 2.74 -37.82
C GLY A 74 36.84 4.08 -37.93
N GLN A 75 35.86 4.19 -38.84
CA GLN A 75 35.03 5.38 -38.94
C GLN A 75 34.01 5.39 -37.81
N LEU A 76 33.74 6.59 -37.29
CA LEU A 76 32.77 6.81 -36.23
C LEU A 76 31.36 6.43 -36.71
N VAL A 77 30.72 5.50 -36.00
CA VAL A 77 29.30 5.15 -36.18
C VAL A 77 28.46 6.03 -35.28
N GLU A 78 28.87 6.21 -34.02
CA GLU A 78 28.19 7.05 -33.05
C GLU A 78 29.19 7.70 -32.06
N PRO A 79 29.17 9.02 -31.88
CA PRO A 79 29.88 9.68 -30.78
C PRO A 79 29.09 9.61 -29.47
N SER A 80 29.77 9.36 -28.35
CA SER A 80 29.34 9.91 -27.05
C SER A 80 30.25 11.09 -26.74
N ARG A 81 29.90 12.29 -27.23
CA ARG A 81 30.62 13.54 -26.89
C ARG A 81 29.81 14.35 -25.89
N PHE A 82 30.52 14.86 -24.88
CA PHE A 82 30.07 15.72 -23.79
C PHE A 82 28.93 16.68 -24.15
N SER A 83 27.73 16.36 -23.68
CA SER A 83 26.79 17.38 -23.21
C SER A 83 25.96 16.78 -22.09
N SER A 84 26.16 17.25 -20.86
CA SER A 84 25.36 16.98 -19.65
C SER A 84 25.61 15.68 -18.87
N GLY A 85 26.71 15.59 -18.12
CA GLY A 85 26.77 15.05 -16.74
C GLY A 85 26.09 13.71 -16.36
N LYS A 86 25.73 12.84 -17.31
CA LYS A 86 25.05 11.56 -17.10
C LYS A 86 25.92 10.42 -17.63
N ASP A 87 25.71 9.22 -17.09
CA ASP A 87 26.40 7.99 -17.50
C ASP A 87 26.36 7.80 -19.03
N HIS A 88 27.45 7.30 -19.61
CA HIS A 88 27.59 7.21 -21.07
C HIS A 88 26.90 5.93 -21.58
N ALA A 89 25.81 6.08 -22.31
CA ALA A 89 25.12 4.96 -22.94
C ALA A 89 25.06 5.13 -24.47
N ILE A 90 25.40 4.07 -25.23
CA ILE A 90 25.17 3.99 -26.68
C ILE A 90 24.15 2.89 -26.91
N ARG A 91 23.07 3.19 -27.66
CA ARG A 91 22.04 2.24 -28.06
C ARG A 91 21.79 2.38 -29.57
N ARG A 92 22.15 1.38 -30.37
CA ARG A 92 22.07 1.44 -31.84
C ARG A 92 21.75 0.09 -32.46
N VAL A 93 20.98 0.10 -33.56
CA VAL A 93 20.89 -1.04 -34.48
C VAL A 93 22.13 -1.03 -35.36
N LEU A 94 22.86 -2.14 -35.39
CA LEU A 94 24.07 -2.32 -36.18
C LEU A 94 23.86 -3.46 -37.16
N ASP A 95 24.18 -3.26 -38.43
CA ASP A 95 24.14 -4.30 -39.43
C ASP A 95 25.13 -5.44 -39.17
N ALA A 96 25.02 -6.51 -39.96
CA ALA A 96 26.00 -7.58 -39.92
C ALA A 96 27.39 -7.01 -40.22
N GLY A 97 28.35 -7.21 -39.31
CA GLY A 97 29.66 -6.60 -39.47
C GLY A 97 30.54 -6.66 -38.23
N THR A 98 31.75 -6.14 -38.39
CA THR A 98 32.73 -5.98 -37.31
C THR A 98 32.68 -4.55 -36.80
N TYR A 99 32.62 -4.39 -35.49
CA TYR A 99 32.56 -3.09 -34.82
C TYR A 99 33.58 -3.03 -33.68
N TYR A 100 33.89 -1.81 -33.27
CA TYR A 100 34.80 -1.52 -32.17
C TYR A 100 34.21 -0.53 -31.20
N VAL A 101 34.35 -0.80 -29.91
CA VAL A 101 34.12 0.16 -28.84
C VAL A 101 35.46 0.72 -28.42
N LYS A 102 35.61 2.04 -28.49
CA LYS A 102 36.83 2.75 -28.08
C LYS A 102 36.52 3.56 -26.83
N VAL A 103 37.10 3.17 -25.70
CA VAL A 103 37.09 3.95 -24.45
C VAL A 103 38.29 4.90 -24.46
N ILE A 104 38.08 6.17 -24.11
CA ILE A 104 39.09 7.23 -24.25
C ILE A 104 39.32 7.89 -22.89
N GLY A 105 40.57 7.89 -22.42
CA GLY A 105 40.97 8.64 -21.23
C GLY A 105 41.15 10.13 -21.53
N ARG A 106 40.60 11.00 -20.69
CA ARG A 106 40.68 12.48 -20.83
C ARG A 106 41.51 13.17 -19.76
N ALA A 107 41.87 12.46 -18.69
CA ALA A 107 42.63 12.97 -17.56
C ALA A 107 43.53 11.86 -17.00
N SER A 108 44.15 12.10 -15.82
CA SER A 108 44.92 11.11 -15.05
C SER A 108 44.22 9.75 -14.96
N ASN A 109 44.99 8.67 -14.80
CA ASN A 109 44.51 7.29 -14.70
C ASN A 109 43.15 7.15 -13.99
N THR A 110 42.14 6.72 -14.75
CA THR A 110 40.75 6.59 -14.33
C THR A 110 40.24 5.20 -14.60
N ALA A 111 39.74 4.55 -13.56
CA ALA A 111 39.04 3.28 -13.68
C ALA A 111 37.65 3.45 -14.31
N TYR A 112 37.25 2.49 -15.12
CA TYR A 112 35.94 2.42 -15.73
C TYR A 112 35.35 1.01 -15.69
N GLN A 113 34.04 0.94 -15.85
CA GLN A 113 33.27 -0.27 -16.04
C GLN A 113 32.44 -0.12 -17.32
N LEU A 114 32.74 -0.94 -18.32
CA LEU A 114 32.05 -1.02 -19.59
C LEU A 114 31.10 -2.23 -19.59
N SER A 115 29.82 -2.00 -19.83
CA SER A 115 28.80 -3.04 -19.98
C SER A 115 28.35 -3.09 -21.44
N MET A 116 28.32 -4.27 -22.05
CA MET A 116 27.83 -4.48 -23.42
C MET A 116 26.81 -5.62 -23.50
N THR A 117 25.74 -5.42 -24.26
CA THR A 117 24.78 -6.48 -24.61
C THR A 117 24.40 -6.44 -26.08
N LYS A 118 24.06 -7.63 -26.58
CA LYS A 118 23.14 -7.77 -27.70
C LYS A 118 21.71 -7.61 -27.19
N ASP A 119 20.96 -6.76 -27.82
CA ASP A 119 19.55 -6.49 -27.53
C ASP A 119 18.65 -7.76 -27.64
N PRO A 120 17.55 -7.86 -26.88
CA PRO A 120 16.72 -9.06 -26.76
C PRO A 120 16.14 -9.59 -28.08
N GLY A 121 15.92 -8.74 -29.08
CA GLY A 121 15.41 -9.11 -30.41
C GLY A 121 14.00 -9.74 -30.41
N GLY A 122 13.11 -9.26 -31.28
CA GLY A 122 11.67 -9.57 -31.24
C GLY A 122 11.18 -10.98 -31.65
N THR A 123 12.04 -12.01 -31.71
CA THR A 123 11.65 -13.37 -32.13
C THR A 123 11.96 -14.43 -31.07
N ARG A 124 11.20 -15.54 -31.02
CA ARG A 124 11.44 -16.63 -30.05
C ARG A 124 12.86 -17.21 -30.10
N ARG A 125 13.47 -17.24 -31.29
CA ARG A 125 14.86 -17.71 -31.50
C ARG A 125 15.89 -16.75 -30.91
N THR A 126 15.58 -15.46 -30.83
CA THR A 126 16.49 -14.42 -30.34
C THR A 126 16.22 -14.02 -28.91
N ALA A 127 15.08 -14.41 -28.35
CA ALA A 127 14.60 -13.99 -27.03
C ALA A 127 15.69 -14.07 -25.95
N GLN A 128 15.83 -13.00 -25.18
CA GLN A 128 16.77 -12.96 -24.07
C GLN A 128 16.29 -13.87 -22.93
N PRO A 129 17.06 -14.89 -22.53
CA PRO A 129 16.70 -15.69 -21.37
C PRO A 129 16.84 -14.87 -20.09
N ILE A 130 15.83 -14.93 -19.24
CA ILE A 130 15.80 -14.31 -17.92
C ILE A 130 15.38 -15.35 -16.89
N LYS A 131 15.90 -15.21 -15.67
CA LYS A 131 15.51 -16.01 -14.51
C LYS A 131 14.66 -15.14 -13.59
N LEU A 132 13.48 -15.62 -13.22
CA LEU A 132 12.54 -14.96 -12.33
C LEU A 132 12.52 -15.67 -10.97
N GLY A 133 12.14 -14.92 -9.94
CA GLY A 133 11.89 -15.41 -8.59
C GLY A 133 10.94 -14.45 -7.86
N ALA A 134 10.81 -14.64 -6.54
CA ALA A 134 9.92 -13.82 -5.69
C ALA A 134 10.31 -12.34 -5.72
N ASP A 135 11.61 -12.05 -5.74
CA ASP A 135 12.11 -10.67 -5.85
C ASP A 135 11.90 -10.10 -7.25
N THR A 136 11.49 -8.83 -7.30
CA THR A 136 11.30 -8.12 -8.56
C THR A 136 12.59 -8.00 -9.35
N ARG A 137 12.60 -8.58 -10.55
CA ARG A 137 13.64 -8.40 -11.54
C ARG A 137 13.33 -7.19 -12.42
N THR A 138 14.13 -6.14 -12.29
CA THR A 138 14.05 -4.95 -13.15
C THR A 138 14.98 -5.05 -14.36
N ILE A 139 14.43 -4.88 -15.57
CA ILE A 139 15.15 -4.79 -16.83
C ILE A 139 14.95 -3.37 -17.39
N ARG A 140 16.02 -2.74 -17.89
CA ARG A 140 15.94 -1.42 -18.53
C ARG A 140 16.43 -1.56 -19.97
N ASN A 141 15.59 -1.20 -20.94
CA ASN A 141 15.96 -1.21 -22.36
C ASN A 141 15.23 -0.12 -23.15
N SER A 142 15.26 -0.18 -24.48
CA SER A 142 14.53 0.71 -25.38
C SER A 142 14.14 0.00 -26.66
N ILE A 143 12.98 0.35 -27.20
CA ILE A 143 12.47 -0.08 -28.51
C ILE A 143 12.32 1.15 -29.43
N GLY A 144 12.12 0.95 -30.73
CA GLY A 144 11.86 2.03 -31.69
C GLY A 144 11.62 1.56 -33.12
N GLU A 145 11.65 2.47 -34.09
CA GLU A 145 11.24 2.20 -35.48
C GLU A 145 11.98 1.03 -36.15
N SER A 146 13.29 0.94 -35.90
CA SER A 146 14.17 -0.14 -36.40
C SER A 146 14.21 -1.36 -35.48
N ASP A 147 13.66 -1.25 -34.27
CA ASP A 147 13.69 -2.25 -33.22
C ASP A 147 12.34 -2.30 -32.50
N ARG A 148 11.35 -2.84 -33.21
CA ARG A 148 9.94 -2.71 -32.82
C ARG A 148 9.52 -3.64 -31.70
N ALA A 149 10.37 -4.59 -31.30
CA ALA A 149 10.02 -5.52 -30.27
C ALA A 149 11.22 -6.14 -29.57
N ASP A 150 11.12 -6.20 -28.25
CA ASP A 150 11.99 -6.99 -27.40
C ASP A 150 11.25 -8.23 -26.91
N LEU A 151 11.94 -9.37 -26.95
CA LEU A 151 11.39 -10.62 -26.46
C LEU A 151 12.28 -11.20 -25.36
N TYR A 152 11.68 -11.47 -24.20
CA TYR A 152 12.33 -12.12 -23.07
C TYR A 152 11.74 -13.50 -22.88
N ARG A 153 12.54 -14.50 -22.51
CA ARG A 153 12.10 -15.87 -22.25
C ARG A 153 12.38 -16.23 -20.79
N PHE A 154 11.41 -16.83 -20.12
CA PHE A 154 11.60 -17.46 -18.82
C PHE A 154 10.96 -18.84 -18.80
N ASP A 155 11.44 -19.68 -17.89
CA ASP A 155 10.96 -21.04 -17.65
C ASP A 155 10.50 -21.10 -16.18
N LEU A 156 9.37 -21.76 -15.92
CA LEU A 156 8.81 -22.01 -14.59
C LEU A 156 8.82 -23.51 -14.32
N ASP A 157 9.34 -23.89 -13.16
CA ASP A 157 9.43 -25.30 -12.74
C ASP A 157 8.16 -25.79 -12.01
N ALA A 158 7.34 -24.84 -11.56
CA ALA A 158 6.06 -25.08 -10.87
C ALA A 158 5.06 -24.00 -11.28
N GLN A 159 3.78 -24.25 -11.03
CA GLN A 159 2.75 -23.22 -11.15
C GLN A 159 3.14 -22.02 -10.27
N SER A 160 2.97 -20.80 -10.78
CA SER A 160 3.39 -19.59 -10.09
C SER A 160 2.52 -18.41 -10.48
N SER A 161 2.26 -17.51 -9.54
CA SER A 161 1.83 -16.17 -9.92
C SER A 161 2.94 -15.44 -10.67
N PHE A 162 2.58 -14.62 -11.64
CA PHE A 162 3.45 -13.84 -12.50
C PHE A 162 2.94 -12.41 -12.54
N ASP A 163 3.83 -11.50 -12.16
CA ASP A 163 3.60 -10.05 -12.16
C ASP A 163 4.51 -9.38 -13.19
N LEU A 164 3.93 -8.43 -13.94
CA LEU A 164 4.65 -7.64 -14.92
C LEU A 164 4.22 -6.17 -14.82
N ARG A 165 5.21 -5.27 -14.81
CA ARG A 165 5.00 -3.83 -14.97
C ARG A 165 5.99 -3.23 -15.96
N LEU A 166 5.49 -2.65 -17.05
CA LEU A 166 6.26 -1.83 -17.99
C LEU A 166 6.06 -0.36 -17.64
N LYS A 167 7.11 0.32 -17.20
CA LYS A 167 7.08 1.72 -16.74
C LYS A 167 8.22 2.55 -17.30
N GLY A 168 8.23 3.85 -16.99
CA GLY A 168 9.29 4.76 -17.43
C GLY A 168 9.26 5.10 -18.93
N LEU A 169 8.09 4.96 -19.56
CA LEU A 169 7.89 5.18 -20.99
C LEU A 169 8.01 6.67 -21.36
N ARG A 170 8.69 6.95 -22.48
CA ARG A 170 8.77 8.30 -23.07
C ARG A 170 7.82 8.49 -24.25
N ARG A 171 7.48 7.40 -24.94
CA ARG A 171 6.45 7.25 -25.97
C ARG A 171 5.73 5.90 -25.77
N ASN A 172 4.66 5.68 -26.54
CA ASN A 172 3.83 4.49 -26.45
C ASN A 172 4.64 3.19 -26.63
N ALA A 173 4.45 2.26 -25.71
CA ALA A 173 4.92 0.89 -25.80
C ALA A 173 3.88 -0.02 -25.16
N ASP A 174 3.61 -1.13 -25.83
CA ASP A 174 2.68 -2.15 -25.36
C ASP A 174 3.46 -3.35 -24.82
N VAL A 175 2.81 -4.21 -24.05
CA VAL A 175 3.40 -5.47 -23.61
C VAL A 175 2.44 -6.63 -23.79
N ALA A 176 2.99 -7.81 -24.06
CA ALA A 176 2.26 -9.06 -24.21
C ALA A 176 3.00 -10.21 -23.52
N LEU A 177 2.24 -11.11 -22.91
CA LEU A 177 2.70 -12.41 -22.42
C LEU A 177 2.28 -13.48 -23.42
N LEU A 178 3.22 -14.36 -23.77
CA LEU A 178 3.05 -15.39 -24.79
C LEU A 178 3.41 -16.76 -24.21
N ASP A 179 2.70 -17.77 -24.69
CA ASP A 179 2.96 -19.18 -24.37
C ASP A 179 4.22 -19.70 -25.09
N SER A 180 4.50 -20.99 -24.90
CA SER A 180 5.63 -21.66 -25.56
C SER A 180 5.53 -21.67 -27.09
N SER A 181 4.30 -21.67 -27.64
CA SER A 181 3.99 -21.67 -29.08
C SER A 181 4.11 -20.28 -29.72
N GLY A 182 4.20 -19.22 -28.92
CA GLY A 182 4.21 -17.83 -29.35
C GLY A 182 2.82 -17.23 -29.56
N GLN A 183 1.77 -17.89 -29.07
CA GLN A 183 0.43 -17.34 -28.99
C GLN A 183 0.34 -16.34 -27.83
N VAL A 184 -0.35 -15.22 -28.06
CA VAL A 184 -0.57 -14.20 -27.02
C VAL A 184 -1.59 -14.73 -26.02
N MET A 185 -1.18 -14.86 -24.76
CA MET A 185 -2.05 -15.21 -23.64
C MET A 185 -2.72 -13.97 -23.05
N MET A 186 -1.97 -12.88 -22.92
CA MET A 186 -2.43 -11.62 -22.35
C MET A 186 -1.67 -10.43 -22.98
N SER A 187 -2.32 -9.28 -23.12
CA SER A 187 -1.68 -8.04 -23.58
C SER A 187 -2.23 -6.81 -22.87
N SER A 188 -1.41 -5.78 -22.73
CA SER A 188 -1.78 -4.47 -22.16
C SER A 188 -1.24 -3.39 -23.11
N ARG A 189 -2.10 -2.42 -23.44
CA ARG A 189 -1.94 -1.46 -24.55
C ARG A 189 -2.44 -0.06 -24.20
N ARG A 190 -2.15 0.39 -22.99
CA ARG A 190 -2.58 1.70 -22.48
C ARG A 190 -1.82 2.81 -23.21
N PHE A 191 -2.59 3.63 -23.93
CA PHE A 191 -2.02 4.67 -24.78
C PHE A 191 -1.09 5.67 -24.06
N GLY A 192 0.01 6.03 -24.72
CA GLY A 192 0.89 7.14 -24.36
C GLY A 192 2.05 6.72 -23.44
N LYS A 193 2.18 7.37 -22.29
CA LYS A 193 3.28 7.11 -21.33
C LYS A 193 2.82 6.33 -20.09
N LYS A 194 1.58 5.84 -20.11
CA LYS A 194 0.99 5.12 -18.98
C LYS A 194 1.74 3.80 -18.78
N SER A 195 1.83 3.36 -17.54
CA SER A 195 2.44 2.06 -17.27
C SER A 195 1.52 0.94 -17.74
N GLU A 196 2.11 -0.09 -18.35
CA GLU A 196 1.42 -1.34 -18.62
C GLU A 196 1.60 -2.28 -17.43
N THR A 197 0.54 -2.96 -17.04
CA THR A 197 0.55 -3.92 -15.92
C THR A 197 -0.15 -5.20 -16.33
N MET A 198 0.37 -6.33 -15.85
CA MET A 198 -0.28 -7.64 -15.93
C MET A 198 -0.02 -8.43 -14.66
N ARG A 199 -1.02 -9.22 -14.27
CA ARG A 199 -0.92 -10.25 -13.24
C ARG A 199 -1.66 -11.48 -13.73
N THR A 200 -1.04 -12.65 -13.62
CA THR A 200 -1.66 -13.94 -13.97
C THR A 200 -1.02 -15.07 -13.19
N ILE A 201 -1.62 -16.25 -13.18
CA ILE A 201 -0.94 -17.51 -12.82
C ILE A 201 -0.46 -18.15 -14.12
N LEU A 202 0.71 -18.77 -14.05
CA LEU A 202 1.30 -19.56 -15.12
C LEU A 202 1.61 -20.93 -14.57
N GLU A 203 1.25 -21.96 -15.32
CA GLU A 203 1.67 -23.33 -15.03
C GLU A 203 3.19 -23.49 -15.14
N ALA A 204 3.70 -24.63 -14.67
CA ALA A 204 5.06 -25.04 -15.02
C ALA A 204 5.19 -25.08 -16.55
N GLY A 205 6.19 -24.37 -17.08
CA GLY A 205 6.29 -24.21 -18.52
C GLY A 205 7.20 -23.07 -18.97
N LYS A 206 7.25 -22.90 -20.29
CA LYS A 206 8.09 -21.90 -20.96
C LYS A 206 7.23 -20.78 -21.51
N TYR A 207 7.63 -19.54 -21.21
CA TYR A 207 6.88 -18.34 -21.55
C TYR A 207 7.76 -17.25 -22.12
N TYR A 208 7.13 -16.27 -22.79
CA TYR A 208 7.80 -15.11 -23.33
C TYR A 208 7.09 -13.82 -22.97
N VAL A 209 7.85 -12.78 -22.62
CA VAL A 209 7.36 -11.41 -22.53
C VAL A 209 7.79 -10.64 -23.76
N LYS A 210 6.84 -10.08 -24.50
CA LYS A 210 7.08 -9.22 -25.66
C LYS A 210 6.74 -7.78 -25.33
N VAL A 211 7.73 -6.91 -25.37
CA VAL A 211 7.52 -5.46 -25.37
C VAL A 211 7.47 -5.00 -26.82
N LEU A 212 6.47 -4.22 -27.23
CA LEU A 212 6.31 -3.73 -28.59
C LEU A 212 6.26 -2.20 -28.63
N GLY A 213 6.87 -1.61 -29.66
CA GLY A 213 6.85 -0.17 -29.85
C GLY A 213 7.04 0.22 -31.31
N TRP A 214 6.66 1.45 -31.61
CA TRP A 214 6.72 2.02 -32.95
C TRP A 214 7.66 3.22 -33.00
N ASP A 215 7.53 4.13 -32.03
CA ASP A 215 8.45 5.23 -31.83
C ASP A 215 9.58 4.85 -30.86
N HIS A 216 10.70 5.56 -30.93
CA HIS A 216 11.78 5.34 -29.98
C HIS A 216 11.33 5.68 -28.54
N THR A 217 11.36 4.68 -27.66
CA THR A 217 11.01 4.82 -26.25
C THR A 217 11.88 3.93 -25.38
N SER A 218 12.39 4.51 -24.30
CA SER A 218 13.01 3.77 -23.22
C SER A 218 11.95 3.18 -22.31
N TYR A 219 12.21 2.02 -21.73
CA TYR A 219 11.33 1.40 -20.76
C TYR A 219 12.08 0.73 -19.61
N GLN A 220 11.37 0.54 -18.51
CA GLN A 220 11.72 -0.31 -17.38
C GLN A 220 10.67 -1.42 -17.28
N LEU A 221 11.10 -2.68 -17.40
CA LEU A 221 10.26 -3.86 -17.30
C LEU A 221 10.58 -4.56 -15.98
N ASP A 222 9.64 -4.50 -15.04
CA ASP A 222 9.70 -5.17 -13.75
C ASP A 222 8.91 -6.49 -13.85
N LEU A 223 9.53 -7.60 -13.43
CA LEU A 223 8.98 -8.95 -13.51
C LEU A 223 9.23 -9.70 -12.20
N SER A 224 8.22 -10.37 -11.67
CA SER A 224 8.37 -11.29 -10.51
C SER A 224 7.46 -12.49 -10.65
N VAL A 225 7.84 -13.58 -9.97
CA VAL A 225 7.00 -14.76 -9.83
C VAL A 225 6.97 -15.23 -8.38
N ASN A 226 5.81 -15.62 -7.87
CA ASN A 226 5.72 -16.23 -6.55
C ASN A 226 5.23 -17.68 -6.67
N PHE A 227 6.06 -18.59 -6.15
CA PHE A 227 5.89 -20.04 -6.16
C PHE A 227 4.94 -20.57 -5.07
N ASP A 228 4.53 -19.72 -4.12
CA ASP A 228 3.57 -20.08 -3.05
C ASP A 228 2.11 -20.19 -3.54
N TYR A 229 1.90 -20.11 -4.86
CA TYR A 229 0.61 -20.26 -5.52
C TYR A 229 0.38 -21.74 -5.89
N LEU A 230 0.23 -22.58 -4.86
CA LEU A 230 -0.46 -23.85 -5.03
C LEU A 230 -1.96 -23.54 -5.02
N ASP A 231 -2.62 -23.65 -6.17
CA ASP A 231 -4.05 -23.92 -6.15
C ASP A 231 -4.25 -25.29 -5.49
N SER A 232 -4.73 -25.26 -4.25
CA SER A 232 -5.00 -26.45 -3.43
C SER A 232 -6.45 -26.45 -2.96
N ALA A 233 -7.27 -25.51 -3.42
CA ALA A 233 -8.66 -25.39 -3.05
C ALA A 233 -9.47 -26.13 -4.11
N GLY A 234 -9.65 -27.44 -3.93
CA GLY A 234 -10.25 -28.26 -4.97
C GLY A 234 -11.71 -27.91 -5.28
N ASN A 235 -12.18 -28.42 -6.42
CA ASN A 235 -13.51 -28.18 -7.01
C ASN A 235 -14.68 -28.88 -6.31
N SER A 236 -14.45 -29.46 -5.14
CA SER A 236 -15.51 -30.13 -4.36
C SER A 236 -15.31 -29.90 -2.87
N SER A 237 -16.40 -30.03 -2.11
CA SER A 237 -16.39 -29.95 -0.64
C SER A 237 -15.39 -30.90 0.02
N ASP A 238 -15.10 -32.04 -0.61
CA ASP A 238 -14.22 -33.09 -0.11
C ASP A 238 -12.74 -32.78 -0.36
N THR A 239 -12.46 -31.86 -1.28
CA THR A 239 -11.12 -31.43 -1.66
C THR A 239 -10.82 -30.01 -1.20
N SER A 240 -11.63 -29.49 -0.26
CA SER A 240 -11.50 -28.13 0.25
C SER A 240 -10.12 -27.89 0.90
N ARG A 241 -9.52 -26.72 0.62
CA ARG A 241 -8.27 -26.28 1.24
C ARG A 241 -8.52 -25.85 2.69
N PRO A 242 -7.85 -26.46 3.68
CA PRO A 242 -7.90 -25.97 5.05
C PRO A 242 -7.26 -24.58 5.14
N VAL A 243 -7.97 -23.64 5.75
CA VAL A 243 -7.53 -22.26 5.94
C VAL A 243 -7.65 -21.85 7.39
N THR A 244 -6.73 -20.99 7.82
CA THR A 244 -6.79 -20.34 9.14
C THR A 244 -7.48 -18.99 9.02
N ILE A 245 -8.32 -18.67 9.97
CA ILE A 245 -8.97 -17.36 10.09
C ILE A 245 -8.54 -16.73 11.41
N SER A 246 -8.48 -15.40 11.45
CA SER A 246 -8.10 -14.66 12.64
C SER A 246 -8.71 -13.26 12.63
N THR A 247 -8.62 -12.57 13.77
CA THR A 247 -9.01 -11.16 13.95
C THR A 247 -8.22 -10.20 13.07
N ASN A 248 -6.97 -10.54 12.75
CA ASN A 248 -6.12 -9.73 11.89
C ASN A 248 -6.45 -9.88 10.40
N GLY A 249 -7.46 -10.69 10.06
CA GLY A 249 -7.77 -11.09 8.70
C GLY A 249 -6.66 -11.94 8.08
N LYS A 250 -7.02 -12.72 7.05
CA LYS A 250 -6.04 -13.42 6.23
C LYS A 250 -6.52 -13.48 4.80
N THR A 251 -5.62 -13.11 3.89
CA THR A 251 -5.87 -13.13 2.46
C THR A 251 -5.39 -14.45 1.86
N TYR A 252 -6.30 -15.14 1.20
CA TYR A 252 -6.05 -16.29 0.34
C TYR A 252 -6.22 -15.85 -1.09
N ARG A 253 -5.27 -16.18 -1.96
CA ARG A 253 -5.37 -15.83 -3.37
C ARG A 253 -5.62 -17.09 -4.17
N GLY A 254 -6.52 -17.00 -5.14
CA GLY A 254 -6.98 -18.14 -5.94
C GLY A 254 -7.42 -17.71 -7.34
N ARG A 255 -8.02 -18.65 -8.08
CA ARG A 255 -8.56 -18.39 -9.41
C ARG A 255 -9.65 -19.41 -9.74
N VAL A 256 -10.84 -18.93 -10.08
CA VAL A 256 -11.90 -19.78 -10.65
C VAL A 256 -12.09 -19.49 -12.15
N GLY A 257 -12.75 -20.40 -12.87
CA GLY A 257 -12.98 -20.33 -14.31
C GLY A 257 -13.63 -21.57 -14.92
N ASN A 258 -13.51 -21.75 -16.23
CA ASN A 258 -14.16 -22.84 -16.97
C ASN A 258 -13.60 -24.25 -16.74
N THR A 259 -12.35 -24.38 -16.32
CA THR A 259 -11.71 -25.68 -15.99
C THR A 259 -11.65 -25.93 -14.49
N ASP A 260 -11.80 -24.88 -13.71
CA ASP A 260 -11.62 -24.81 -12.27
C ASP A 260 -12.76 -23.97 -11.73
N THR A 261 -13.94 -24.58 -11.73
CA THR A 261 -15.21 -23.86 -11.59
C THR A 261 -15.42 -23.35 -10.17
N ASP A 262 -14.77 -23.98 -9.20
CA ASP A 262 -15.03 -23.84 -7.79
C ASP A 262 -13.74 -23.98 -6.98
N ASP A 263 -13.50 -23.03 -6.08
CA ASP A 263 -12.49 -23.17 -5.05
C ASP A 263 -13.19 -23.34 -3.70
N PHE A 264 -13.06 -24.52 -3.09
CA PHE A 264 -13.55 -24.75 -1.73
C PHE A 264 -12.46 -24.54 -0.69
N TYR A 265 -12.79 -23.78 0.35
CA TYR A 265 -11.95 -23.54 1.53
C TYR A 265 -12.69 -24.04 2.77
N SER A 266 -11.98 -24.60 3.76
CA SER A 266 -12.58 -25.06 5.01
C SER A 266 -11.90 -24.44 6.23
N PHE A 267 -12.71 -24.09 7.23
CA PHE A 267 -12.24 -23.53 8.49
C PHE A 267 -13.13 -23.97 9.64
N SER A 268 -12.72 -23.66 10.87
CA SER A 268 -13.55 -23.84 12.05
C SER A 268 -13.42 -22.65 12.99
N VAL A 269 -14.52 -22.33 13.66
CA VAL A 269 -14.58 -21.36 14.74
C VAL A 269 -14.87 -22.12 16.04
N GLY A 270 -14.10 -21.84 17.09
CA GLY A 270 -14.22 -22.55 18.37
C GLY A 270 -15.35 -22.06 19.27
N THR A 271 -15.85 -20.85 19.01
CA THR A 271 -16.95 -20.17 19.70
C THR A 271 -17.78 -19.40 18.66
N ALA A 272 -18.91 -18.81 19.06
CA ALA A 272 -19.60 -17.88 18.18
C ALA A 272 -18.68 -16.71 17.77
N ASN A 273 -18.72 -16.29 16.50
CA ASN A 273 -17.88 -15.22 15.95
C ASN A 273 -18.61 -14.38 14.89
N ASN A 274 -18.32 -13.08 14.85
CA ASN A 274 -18.60 -12.23 13.71
C ASN A 274 -17.64 -12.62 12.59
N PHE A 275 -18.17 -13.19 11.53
CA PHE A 275 -17.42 -13.62 10.37
C PHE A 275 -17.58 -12.60 9.25
N SER A 276 -16.47 -12.26 8.60
CA SER A 276 -16.47 -11.47 7.37
C SER A 276 -15.59 -12.14 6.32
N ALA A 277 -16.14 -12.26 5.12
CA ALA A 277 -15.42 -12.69 3.93
C ALA A 277 -15.63 -11.69 2.80
N SER A 278 -14.56 -11.28 2.15
CA SER A 278 -14.62 -10.48 0.93
C SER A 278 -13.85 -11.13 -0.21
N LEU A 279 -14.36 -10.96 -1.43
CA LEU A 279 -13.72 -11.38 -2.66
C LEU A 279 -13.41 -10.15 -3.50
N ASP A 280 -12.14 -9.86 -3.74
CA ASP A 280 -11.72 -8.72 -4.56
C ASP A 280 -10.67 -9.12 -5.61
N GLY A 281 -10.16 -8.15 -6.37
CA GLY A 281 -9.12 -8.40 -7.38
C GLY A 281 -9.62 -9.09 -8.66
N LEU A 282 -10.94 -9.15 -8.85
CA LEU A 282 -11.61 -9.85 -9.95
C LEU A 282 -11.28 -9.27 -11.33
N SER A 283 -10.88 -10.15 -12.27
CA SER A 283 -10.69 -9.83 -13.68
C SER A 283 -11.89 -10.21 -14.57
N ALA A 284 -12.76 -11.09 -14.08
CA ALA A 284 -14.05 -11.53 -14.61
C ALA A 284 -14.99 -11.95 -13.45
N ASP A 285 -16.20 -12.36 -13.76
CA ASP A 285 -17.29 -12.56 -12.78
C ASP A 285 -17.11 -13.83 -11.94
N ALA A 286 -17.03 -13.68 -10.62
CA ALA A 286 -17.03 -14.77 -9.65
C ALA A 286 -17.81 -14.38 -8.40
N ASN A 287 -18.46 -15.38 -7.81
CA ASN A 287 -19.35 -15.24 -6.68
C ASN A 287 -18.74 -15.86 -5.42
N LEU A 288 -19.30 -15.51 -4.27
CA LEU A 288 -18.85 -15.96 -2.96
C LEU A 288 -20.00 -16.58 -2.16
N GLU A 289 -19.79 -17.78 -1.65
CA GLU A 289 -20.73 -18.51 -0.78
C GLU A 289 -20.07 -18.91 0.55
N LEU A 290 -20.83 -18.77 1.63
CA LEU A 290 -20.56 -19.38 2.93
C LEU A 290 -21.50 -20.57 3.10
N LEU A 291 -20.94 -21.74 3.43
CA LEU A 291 -21.63 -23.02 3.51
C LEU A 291 -21.45 -23.65 4.90
N ASP A 292 -22.47 -24.39 5.35
CA ASP A 292 -22.35 -25.28 6.52
C ASP A 292 -21.64 -26.60 6.17
N LEU A 293 -21.42 -27.47 7.16
CA LEU A 293 -20.79 -28.79 6.94
C LEU A 293 -21.59 -29.73 6.05
N ASN A 294 -22.91 -29.56 5.98
CA ASN A 294 -23.81 -30.36 5.13
C ASN A 294 -23.83 -29.85 3.68
N GLY A 295 -23.17 -28.71 3.40
CA GLY A 295 -23.11 -28.08 2.08
C GLY A 295 -24.28 -27.12 1.82
N ASN A 296 -25.10 -26.78 2.82
CA ASN A 296 -26.17 -25.81 2.66
C ASN A 296 -25.59 -24.39 2.65
N VAL A 297 -26.15 -23.52 1.81
CA VAL A 297 -25.76 -22.11 1.74
C VAL A 297 -26.27 -21.36 2.97
N VAL A 298 -25.34 -20.86 3.77
CA VAL A 298 -25.61 -19.94 4.90
C VAL A 298 -25.80 -18.53 4.36
N GLN A 299 -24.91 -18.08 3.46
CA GLN A 299 -24.98 -16.77 2.82
C GLN A 299 -24.32 -16.79 1.44
N ARG A 300 -24.78 -15.92 0.54
CA ARG A 300 -24.27 -15.76 -0.82
C ARG A 300 -24.19 -14.29 -1.20
N SER A 301 -23.12 -13.93 -1.92
CA SER A 301 -22.97 -12.68 -2.64
C SER A 301 -22.72 -13.02 -4.11
N SER A 302 -23.36 -12.28 -5.02
CA SER A 302 -23.29 -12.53 -6.46
C SER A 302 -23.35 -11.23 -7.28
N ASN A 303 -22.49 -10.28 -6.93
CA ASN A 303 -22.39 -9.03 -7.68
C ASN A 303 -21.85 -9.31 -9.08
N THR A 304 -22.44 -8.67 -10.09
CA THR A 304 -22.04 -8.95 -11.47
C THR A 304 -20.71 -8.29 -11.85
N GLY A 305 -19.98 -8.93 -12.75
CA GLY A 305 -18.80 -8.36 -13.40
C GLY A 305 -17.52 -8.42 -12.56
N ARG A 306 -16.97 -7.27 -12.17
CA ARG A 306 -15.70 -7.19 -11.40
C ARG A 306 -15.88 -6.53 -10.03
N ARG A 307 -17.13 -6.39 -9.59
CA ARG A 307 -17.44 -5.82 -8.29
C ARG A 307 -17.01 -6.80 -7.21
N ALA A 308 -16.59 -6.29 -6.06
CA ALA A 308 -16.22 -7.16 -4.96
C ALA A 308 -17.45 -7.89 -4.41
N GLU A 309 -17.24 -9.10 -3.91
CA GLU A 309 -18.23 -9.83 -3.12
C GLU A 309 -17.98 -9.57 -1.64
N LEU A 310 -19.05 -9.48 -0.86
CA LEU A 310 -18.96 -9.27 0.58
C LEU A 310 -20.01 -10.13 1.31
N LEU A 311 -19.54 -10.89 2.29
CA LEU A 311 -20.35 -11.65 3.23
C LEU A 311 -19.99 -11.21 4.64
N THR A 312 -21.01 -10.91 5.43
CA THR A 312 -20.90 -10.69 6.87
C THR A 312 -21.98 -11.50 7.57
N SER A 313 -21.59 -12.34 8.52
CA SER A 313 -22.49 -13.26 9.23
C SER A 313 -22.05 -13.48 10.67
N VAL A 314 -22.98 -13.92 11.53
CA VAL A 314 -22.63 -14.49 12.84
C VAL A 314 -22.57 -16.00 12.68
N LEU A 315 -21.42 -16.58 12.99
CA LEU A 315 -21.21 -18.03 12.94
C LEU A 315 -21.13 -18.59 14.34
N ASP A 316 -21.97 -19.58 14.65
CA ASP A 316 -21.85 -20.39 15.86
C ASP A 316 -20.55 -21.21 15.87
N ALA A 317 -20.18 -21.76 17.03
CA ALA A 317 -19.07 -22.69 17.12
C ALA A 317 -19.30 -23.88 16.18
N GLY A 318 -18.37 -24.13 15.27
CA GLY A 318 -18.56 -25.11 14.22
C GLY A 318 -17.55 -25.02 13.10
N ALA A 319 -17.62 -25.98 12.19
CA ALA A 319 -16.84 -25.96 10.96
C ALA A 319 -17.71 -25.46 9.80
N TYR A 320 -17.08 -24.73 8.89
CA TYR A 320 -17.73 -24.08 7.77
C TYR A 320 -16.86 -24.20 6.53
N ARG A 321 -17.47 -23.92 5.37
CA ARG A 321 -16.76 -23.83 4.10
C ARG A 321 -17.04 -22.51 3.40
N ILE A 322 -16.05 -22.03 2.67
CA ILE A 322 -16.23 -20.99 1.65
C ILE A 322 -16.16 -21.64 0.29
N ARG A 323 -17.05 -21.23 -0.60
CA ARG A 323 -16.96 -21.55 -2.01
C ARG A 323 -16.85 -20.26 -2.80
N VAL A 324 -15.75 -20.13 -3.52
CA VAL A 324 -15.62 -19.14 -4.59
C VAL A 324 -15.95 -19.88 -5.88
N PHE A 325 -16.78 -19.32 -6.75
CA PHE A 325 -17.13 -20.01 -8.00
C PHE A 325 -17.32 -19.05 -9.17
N SER A 326 -16.92 -19.51 -10.34
CA SER A 326 -17.02 -18.73 -11.57
C SER A 326 -18.47 -18.52 -11.96
N SER A 327 -18.86 -17.27 -12.20
CA SER A 327 -20.22 -16.90 -12.62
C SER A 327 -20.32 -16.83 -14.14
N ASP A 328 -19.22 -16.51 -14.81
CA ASP A 328 -19.07 -16.59 -16.25
C ASP A 328 -18.09 -17.70 -16.66
N SER A 329 -18.07 -18.08 -17.93
CA SER A 329 -17.12 -19.10 -18.46
C SER A 329 -15.70 -18.54 -18.65
N LYS A 330 -15.40 -17.34 -18.11
CA LYS A 330 -14.09 -16.73 -18.17
C LYS A 330 -13.43 -16.92 -16.82
N SER A 331 -12.12 -17.09 -16.84
CA SER A 331 -11.40 -17.24 -15.59
C SER A 331 -11.11 -15.90 -14.94
N THR A 332 -11.16 -15.86 -13.62
CA THR A 332 -10.90 -14.67 -12.82
C THR A 332 -9.97 -14.97 -11.67
N PHE A 333 -9.02 -14.08 -11.46
CA PHE A 333 -8.19 -14.08 -10.25
C PHE A 333 -8.97 -13.45 -9.11
N PHE A 334 -8.71 -13.88 -7.89
CA PHE A 334 -9.31 -13.25 -6.73
C PHE A 334 -8.37 -13.22 -5.53
N ASN A 335 -8.63 -12.26 -4.64
CA ASN A 335 -8.20 -12.32 -3.25
C ASN A 335 -9.44 -12.57 -2.39
N LEU A 336 -9.43 -13.68 -1.66
CA LEU A 336 -10.40 -14.04 -0.65
C LEU A 336 -9.85 -13.62 0.71
N ASN A 337 -10.39 -12.55 1.27
CA ASN A 337 -10.03 -12.06 2.59
C ASN A 337 -11.00 -12.66 3.60
N LEU A 338 -10.49 -13.39 4.60
CA LEU A 338 -11.29 -14.01 5.65
C LEU A 338 -10.89 -13.43 7.00
N SER A 339 -11.87 -13.01 7.79
CA SER A 339 -11.66 -12.53 9.15
C SER A 339 -12.76 -13.02 10.09
N VAL A 340 -12.40 -13.17 11.35
CA VAL A 340 -13.35 -13.43 12.44
C VAL A 340 -13.04 -12.50 13.59
N ALA A 341 -14.07 -11.93 14.18
CA ALA A 341 -14.00 -11.28 15.46
C ALA A 341 -14.84 -12.11 16.46
N PRO A 342 -14.36 -12.32 17.70
CA PRO A 342 -15.16 -12.96 18.74
C PRO A 342 -16.55 -12.35 18.81
N GLN A 343 -17.58 -13.20 18.82
CA GLN A 343 -18.84 -12.78 19.42
C GLN A 343 -18.58 -12.81 20.90
N LEU A 344 -18.57 -11.63 21.51
CA LEU A 344 -18.77 -11.55 22.95
C LEU A 344 -20.20 -12.04 23.19
N GLU A 345 -20.34 -13.25 23.73
CA GLU A 345 -21.65 -13.73 24.21
C GLU A 345 -22.21 -12.68 25.17
N GLY A 346 -23.32 -12.06 24.77
CA GLY A 346 -23.93 -10.93 25.46
C GLY A 346 -24.13 -9.66 24.62
N ILE A 347 -23.60 -9.57 23.39
CA ILE A 347 -23.76 -8.35 22.55
C ILE A 347 -24.54 -8.64 21.27
N THR A 348 -25.88 -8.49 21.35
CA THR A 348 -26.71 -8.11 20.20
C THR A 348 -26.50 -6.62 19.94
N THR A 349 -26.08 -6.23 18.74
CA THR A 349 -26.12 -4.83 18.30
C THR A 349 -27.58 -4.44 18.04
N THR A 350 -28.29 -4.15 19.11
CA THR A 350 -29.38 -3.19 19.13
C THR A 350 -28.88 -2.06 20.00
N GLY A 351 -29.06 -0.81 19.57
CA GLY A 351 -28.69 0.35 20.39
C GLY A 351 -29.19 0.20 21.84
N SER A 352 -28.46 0.85 22.75
CA SER A 352 -28.67 0.97 24.20
C SER A 352 -28.01 -0.10 25.12
N ASP A 353 -27.09 0.43 25.94
CA ASP A 353 -27.01 0.27 27.40
C ASP A 353 -26.34 -0.95 28.10
N GLU A 354 -25.25 -1.55 27.60
CA GLU A 354 -24.31 -2.32 28.48
C GLU A 354 -22.80 -2.14 28.15
N GLU A 355 -21.97 -2.31 29.18
CA GLU A 355 -20.59 -1.80 29.33
C GLU A 355 -19.58 -2.23 28.25
N GLY A 356 -19.05 -1.26 27.50
CA GLY A 356 -17.94 -1.42 26.57
C GLY A 356 -16.59 -1.49 27.30
N VAL A 357 -15.81 -2.53 26.99
CA VAL A 357 -14.43 -2.69 27.45
C VAL A 357 -13.50 -1.78 26.65
N LEU A 358 -12.66 -1.02 27.37
CA LEU A 358 -11.70 -0.05 26.83
C LEU A 358 -10.40 -0.76 26.37
N PHE A 359 -10.09 -0.83 25.08
CA PHE A 359 -8.82 -1.42 24.58
C PHE A 359 -7.65 -0.41 24.59
N THR A 360 -7.52 0.36 25.67
CA THR A 360 -6.43 1.34 25.85
C THR A 360 -5.23 0.79 26.61
N ASP A 361 -5.35 -0.44 27.14
CA ASP A 361 -4.32 -1.16 27.87
C ASP A 361 -3.08 -1.44 27.03
N GLN A 362 -3.23 -1.64 25.72
CA GLN A 362 -2.12 -1.82 24.77
C GLN A 362 -1.57 -0.50 24.24
N SER A 363 -2.46 0.44 23.88
CA SER A 363 -2.07 1.68 23.21
C SER A 363 -1.48 2.74 24.15
N LEU A 364 -2.00 2.92 25.37
CA LEU A 364 -1.47 3.93 26.30
C LEU A 364 -0.01 3.70 26.72
N PRO A 365 0.45 2.47 26.97
CA PRO A 365 1.88 2.20 27.19
C PRO A 365 2.74 2.55 25.98
N LEU A 366 2.27 2.32 24.75
CA LEU A 366 3.02 2.62 23.53
C LEU A 366 3.26 4.12 23.33
N ILE A 367 2.25 4.93 23.63
CA ILE A 367 2.38 6.39 23.63
C ILE A 367 2.87 6.97 24.97
N ARG A 368 3.27 6.09 25.91
CA ARG A 368 3.84 6.44 27.22
C ARG A 368 2.98 7.39 28.05
N VAL A 369 1.66 7.33 27.90
CA VAL A 369 0.73 8.18 28.69
C VAL A 369 0.73 7.78 30.16
N THR A 370 0.88 6.49 30.46
CA THR A 370 1.02 6.00 31.84
C THR A 370 2.29 6.55 32.50
N ASP A 371 3.43 6.51 31.80
CA ASP A 371 4.69 7.09 32.25
C ASP A 371 4.56 8.62 32.45
N PHE A 372 3.96 9.32 31.49
CA PHE A 372 3.71 10.77 31.54
C PHE A 372 2.95 11.18 32.80
N ARG A 373 1.87 10.46 33.13
CA ARG A 373 1.00 10.74 34.29
C ARG A 373 1.65 10.35 35.62
N SER A 374 2.50 9.33 35.62
CA SER A 374 3.16 8.83 36.84
C SER A 374 4.21 9.78 37.40
N GLY A 375 4.79 10.66 36.57
CA GLY A 375 5.90 11.52 36.96
C GLY A 375 7.21 10.75 37.27
N ASN A 376 7.30 9.46 36.95
CA ASN A 376 8.45 8.61 37.26
C ASN A 376 9.65 8.89 36.34
N SER A 377 10.81 9.21 36.91
CA SER A 377 12.03 9.78 36.28
C SER A 377 12.75 8.94 35.21
N SER A 378 12.21 7.82 34.74
CA SER A 378 12.82 7.00 33.67
C SER A 378 12.36 7.44 32.28
N ILE A 379 13.17 8.29 31.65
CA ILE A 379 13.14 8.75 30.23
C ILE A 379 11.83 9.44 29.80
N GLY A 380 11.87 10.78 29.73
CA GLY A 380 10.83 11.62 29.09
C GLY A 380 9.79 12.21 30.04
N SER A 381 9.75 11.77 31.29
CA SER A 381 8.88 12.32 32.32
C SER A 381 9.39 13.66 32.84
N ASN A 382 8.47 14.63 32.91
CA ASN A 382 8.72 15.91 33.58
C ASN A 382 7.79 15.95 34.80
N PRO A 383 8.31 16.14 36.03
CA PRO A 383 7.49 16.22 37.24
C PRO A 383 6.34 17.22 37.16
N ARG A 384 6.44 18.25 36.30
CA ARG A 384 5.35 19.21 36.02
C ARG A 384 4.08 18.56 35.47
N PHE A 385 4.18 17.36 34.92
CA PHE A 385 3.08 16.62 34.30
C PHE A 385 2.52 15.49 35.18
N ALA A 386 3.13 15.28 36.36
CA ALA A 386 2.65 14.29 37.32
C ALA A 386 1.22 14.63 37.76
N GLY A 387 0.34 13.64 37.71
CA GLY A 387 -1.06 13.81 38.13
C GLY A 387 -1.95 14.58 37.15
N ILE A 388 -1.45 14.98 35.97
CA ILE A 388 -2.31 15.54 34.91
C ILE A 388 -3.15 14.42 34.31
N ASP A 389 -4.45 14.46 34.55
CA ASP A 389 -5.41 13.51 33.99
C ASP A 389 -6.69 14.17 33.49
N GLY A 390 -6.66 15.49 33.30
CA GLY A 390 -7.77 16.27 32.75
C GLY A 390 -8.77 16.78 33.79
N ARG A 391 -8.63 16.45 35.08
CA ARG A 391 -9.53 16.97 36.12
C ARG A 391 -9.63 18.49 36.09
N GLY A 392 -10.87 18.98 36.12
CA GLY A 392 -11.20 20.40 36.07
C GLY A 392 -11.38 20.96 34.65
N PHE A 393 -11.06 20.19 33.59
CA PHE A 393 -11.27 20.58 32.20
C PHE A 393 -12.31 19.68 31.53
N SER A 394 -12.88 20.16 30.42
CA SER A 394 -13.79 19.39 29.58
C SER A 394 -13.19 19.11 28.19
N THR A 395 -13.51 17.95 27.63
CA THR A 395 -13.29 17.65 26.20
C THR A 395 -14.64 17.53 25.48
N VAL A 396 -14.73 18.10 24.29
CA VAL A 396 -15.90 17.98 23.42
C VAL A 396 -15.67 16.85 22.42
N VAL A 397 -16.68 16.00 22.24
CA VAL A 397 -16.71 14.94 21.23
C VAL A 397 -17.85 15.24 20.26
N LEU A 398 -17.50 15.49 19.00
CA LEU A 398 -18.46 15.67 17.89
C LEU A 398 -18.48 14.40 17.04
N ASP A 399 -19.51 13.58 17.24
CA ASP A 399 -19.54 12.19 16.76
C ASP A 399 -20.98 11.65 16.66
N THR A 400 -21.18 10.32 16.65
CA THR A 400 -22.48 9.64 16.59
C THR A 400 -23.30 9.70 17.88
N GLY A 401 -22.74 10.24 18.96
CA GLY A 401 -23.37 10.36 20.27
C GLY A 401 -22.48 9.85 21.40
N ILE A 402 -23.06 9.67 22.58
CA ILE A 402 -22.43 8.95 23.70
C ILE A 402 -23.43 8.04 24.41
N ASN A 403 -22.98 6.91 24.95
CA ASN A 403 -23.74 6.19 25.97
C ASN A 403 -23.80 7.06 27.23
N LEU A 404 -24.98 7.61 27.47
CA LEU A 404 -25.22 8.58 28.52
C LEU A 404 -25.07 8.01 29.93
N ASN A 405 -25.23 6.70 30.15
CA ASN A 405 -25.21 6.09 31.48
C ASN A 405 -24.00 5.16 31.71
N HIS A 406 -23.02 5.16 30.80
CA HIS A 406 -21.88 4.27 30.92
C HIS A 406 -21.02 4.63 32.14
N PRO A 407 -20.71 3.68 33.05
CA PRO A 407 -20.03 3.97 34.31
C PRO A 407 -18.57 4.42 34.13
N PHE A 408 -17.96 4.11 33.00
CA PHE A 408 -16.65 4.67 32.66
C PHE A 408 -16.68 6.17 32.46
N PHE A 409 -17.83 6.82 32.30
CA PHE A 409 -17.98 8.28 32.26
C PHE A 409 -18.34 8.86 33.62
N GLY A 410 -18.10 8.12 34.70
CA GLY A 410 -18.46 8.49 36.06
C GLY A 410 -19.70 7.74 36.52
N PRO A 411 -19.83 7.51 37.84
CA PRO A 411 -21.00 6.85 38.39
C PRO A 411 -22.20 7.80 38.32
N ALA A 412 -23.41 7.37 37.97
CA ALA A 412 -24.61 8.21 37.97
C ALA A 412 -25.12 8.41 39.42
N ARG A 413 -24.51 9.34 40.19
CA ARG A 413 -24.74 9.49 41.65
C ARG A 413 -25.52 10.74 42.02
N ASN A 414 -25.76 11.64 41.08
CA ASN A 414 -26.43 12.93 41.23
C ASN A 414 -27.88 12.88 41.78
N ARG A 415 -28.54 11.71 41.87
CA ARG A 415 -29.90 11.54 42.46
C ARG A 415 -30.96 12.53 41.90
N ASP A 416 -30.73 13.08 40.72
CA ASP A 416 -31.60 14.04 40.04
C ASP A 416 -32.69 13.37 39.20
N GLY A 417 -32.71 12.04 39.17
CA GLY A 417 -33.66 11.23 38.39
C GLY A 417 -33.30 11.12 36.92
N ILE A 418 -32.14 11.63 36.51
CA ILE A 418 -31.63 11.57 35.15
C ILE A 418 -30.50 10.53 35.13
N ASN A 419 -30.69 9.45 34.34
CA ASN A 419 -29.69 8.38 34.23
C ASN A 419 -28.56 8.82 33.28
N ILE A 420 -27.81 9.86 33.64
CA ILE A 420 -26.63 10.35 32.93
C ILE A 420 -25.42 10.27 33.86
N SER A 421 -24.30 9.74 33.37
CA SER A 421 -23.04 9.62 34.09
C SER A 421 -22.48 10.98 34.49
N ASP A 422 -22.04 11.12 35.74
CA ASP A 422 -21.69 12.40 36.37
C ASP A 422 -20.63 13.24 35.63
N ARG A 423 -19.75 12.64 34.80
CA ARG A 423 -18.74 13.40 34.03
C ARG A 423 -19.23 13.83 32.65
N ILE A 424 -20.42 13.43 32.22
CA ILE A 424 -21.07 13.97 31.02
C ILE A 424 -21.78 15.26 31.44
N VAL A 425 -21.08 16.39 31.31
CA VAL A 425 -21.54 17.68 31.84
C VAL A 425 -22.45 18.45 30.89
N PHE A 426 -22.47 18.06 29.62
CA PHE A 426 -23.43 18.55 28.63
C PHE A 426 -23.57 17.54 27.49
N ASN A 427 -24.79 17.41 26.96
CA ASN A 427 -25.02 16.66 25.74
C ASN A 427 -26.15 17.30 24.91
N PHE A 428 -26.05 17.22 23.59
CA PHE A 428 -27.10 17.67 22.67
C PHE A 428 -26.98 16.96 21.32
N ASP A 429 -28.11 16.63 20.70
CA ASP A 429 -28.18 16.09 19.35
C ASP A 429 -28.50 17.21 18.36
N TYR A 430 -27.48 17.64 17.62
CA TYR A 430 -27.63 18.63 16.55
C TYR A 430 -28.19 18.04 15.26
N ALA A 431 -28.08 16.72 15.04
CA ALA A 431 -28.61 16.05 13.85
C ALA A 431 -30.14 15.86 13.91
N ASN A 432 -30.67 15.72 15.12
CA ASN A 432 -32.11 15.58 15.39
C ASN A 432 -32.71 16.80 16.12
N HIS A 433 -31.87 17.75 16.55
CA HIS A 433 -32.23 18.98 17.27
C HIS A 433 -32.95 18.74 18.61
N ASP A 434 -32.45 17.82 19.41
CA ASP A 434 -32.98 17.52 20.74
C ASP A 434 -31.88 17.35 21.80
N ALA A 435 -32.28 17.23 23.06
CA ALA A 435 -31.36 17.12 24.19
C ALA A 435 -30.88 15.68 24.46
N ASN A 436 -30.98 14.77 23.48
CA ASN A 436 -30.67 13.36 23.62
C ASN A 436 -29.56 12.93 22.66
N ALA A 437 -28.30 13.14 23.06
CA ALA A 437 -27.14 12.70 22.27
C ALA A 437 -26.83 11.20 22.44
N THR A 438 -27.83 10.33 22.65
CA THR A 438 -27.61 8.89 22.83
C THR A 438 -26.93 8.31 21.59
N ASP A 439 -25.87 7.52 21.82
CA ASP A 439 -25.17 6.82 20.77
C ASP A 439 -25.84 5.48 20.45
N ILE A 440 -26.46 5.40 19.28
CA ILE A 440 -27.01 4.13 18.79
C ILE A 440 -26.02 3.34 17.92
N ASN A 441 -24.94 3.99 17.48
CA ASN A 441 -23.91 3.40 16.62
C ASN A 441 -22.78 2.79 17.45
N GLY A 442 -22.40 3.45 18.55
CA GLY A 442 -21.32 3.04 19.46
C GLY A 442 -19.96 3.68 19.16
N HIS A 443 -19.79 4.28 17.98
CA HIS A 443 -18.54 4.93 17.57
C HIS A 443 -18.17 6.11 18.48
N GLY A 444 -19.09 7.05 18.69
CA GLY A 444 -18.86 8.22 19.55
C GLY A 444 -18.58 7.87 21.01
N THR A 445 -19.24 6.83 21.53
CA THR A 445 -18.98 6.27 22.86
C THR A 445 -17.57 5.72 22.97
N ASN A 446 -17.11 4.97 21.96
CA ASN A 446 -15.74 4.48 21.89
C ASN A 446 -14.73 5.65 21.88
N VAL A 447 -14.95 6.64 21.02
CA VAL A 447 -14.11 7.84 20.93
C VAL A 447 -14.03 8.59 22.26
N ALA A 448 -15.17 8.84 22.91
CA ALA A 448 -15.23 9.48 24.22
C ALA A 448 -14.49 8.67 25.30
N SER A 449 -14.56 7.33 25.21
CA SER A 449 -13.88 6.44 26.14
C SER A 449 -12.35 6.50 26.00
N ILE A 450 -11.81 6.58 24.78
CA ILE A 450 -10.37 6.76 24.55
C ILE A 450 -9.90 8.10 25.11
N ALA A 451 -10.65 9.17 24.86
CA ALA A 451 -10.29 10.52 25.32
C ALA A 451 -10.31 10.63 26.84
N ALA A 452 -11.42 10.22 27.47
CA ALA A 452 -11.68 10.53 28.88
C ALA A 452 -12.39 9.42 29.66
N GLY A 453 -12.53 8.21 29.13
CA GLY A 453 -13.09 7.07 29.88
C GLY A 453 -12.21 6.68 31.08
N GLY A 454 -12.80 6.13 32.13
CA GLY A 454 -12.04 5.65 33.28
C GLY A 454 -12.92 4.91 34.27
N GLY A 455 -12.55 3.69 34.61
CA GLY A 455 -13.32 2.84 35.50
C GLY A 455 -12.74 1.44 35.67
N SER A 456 -13.41 0.65 36.51
CA SER A 456 -13.11 -0.77 36.69
C SER A 456 -14.19 -1.58 36.01
N PHE A 457 -13.80 -2.57 35.21
CA PHE A 457 -14.67 -3.58 34.65
C PHE A 457 -14.50 -4.87 35.43
N THR A 458 -15.61 -5.48 35.86
CA THR A 458 -15.57 -6.81 36.48
C THR A 458 -16.04 -7.81 35.44
N ASP A 459 -15.13 -8.69 35.01
CA ASP A 459 -15.47 -9.79 34.12
C ASP A 459 -16.54 -10.67 34.78
N PRO A 460 -17.75 -10.78 34.20
CA PRO A 460 -18.84 -11.54 34.81
C PRO A 460 -18.61 -13.05 34.79
N ALA A 461 -17.76 -13.56 33.90
CA ALA A 461 -17.43 -14.98 33.80
C ALA A 461 -16.32 -15.39 34.79
N THR A 462 -15.32 -14.52 35.01
CA THR A 462 -14.16 -14.84 35.86
C THR A 462 -14.17 -14.13 37.22
N GLY A 463 -15.01 -13.10 37.39
CA GLY A 463 -14.98 -12.19 38.53
C GLY A 463 -13.73 -11.30 38.57
N SER A 464 -12.89 -11.33 37.53
CA SER A 464 -11.64 -10.57 37.48
C SER A 464 -11.93 -9.09 37.28
N ILE A 465 -11.30 -8.23 38.09
CA ILE A 465 -11.44 -6.78 37.98
C ILE A 465 -10.27 -6.22 37.19
N THR A 466 -10.57 -5.58 36.06
CA THR A 466 -9.59 -4.87 35.23
C THR A 466 -9.86 -3.37 35.26
N ASN A 467 -8.83 -2.56 35.50
CA ASN A 467 -8.94 -1.11 35.48
C ASN A 467 -8.61 -0.58 34.09
N TYR A 468 -9.54 0.19 33.53
CA TYR A 468 -9.36 0.84 32.25
C TYR A 468 -9.29 2.36 32.40
N SER A 469 -8.48 2.98 31.55
CA SER A 469 -8.26 4.42 31.53
C SER A 469 -8.16 4.89 30.09
N GLY A 470 -8.82 5.99 29.76
CA GLY A 470 -8.50 6.80 28.59
C GLY A 470 -7.27 7.67 28.84
N VAL A 471 -7.01 8.59 27.93
CA VAL A 471 -5.86 9.53 28.00
C VAL A 471 -6.02 10.49 29.18
N ALA A 472 -7.20 11.11 29.32
CA ALA A 472 -7.54 12.08 30.34
C ALA A 472 -8.76 11.62 31.16
N PRO A 473 -8.66 10.55 31.97
CA PRO A 473 -9.80 9.92 32.63
C PRO A 473 -10.49 10.79 33.71
N GLY A 474 -9.88 11.91 34.08
CA GLY A 474 -10.43 12.88 35.02
C GLY A 474 -11.16 14.04 34.34
N ALA A 475 -11.10 14.17 33.01
CA ALA A 475 -11.79 15.22 32.28
C ALA A 475 -13.31 15.02 32.30
N ASN A 476 -14.04 16.12 32.24
CA ASN A 476 -15.46 16.10 31.90
C ASN A 476 -15.62 15.89 30.39
N ILE A 477 -16.77 15.36 29.99
CA ILE A 477 -17.12 15.04 28.61
C ILE A 477 -18.32 15.88 28.21
N ILE A 478 -18.23 16.50 27.05
CA ILE A 478 -19.35 17.14 26.38
C ILE A 478 -19.59 16.39 25.08
N SER A 479 -20.78 15.81 24.91
CA SER A 479 -21.11 15.03 23.71
C SER A 479 -22.06 15.82 22.82
N LEU A 480 -21.59 16.23 21.64
CA LEU A 480 -22.41 16.90 20.65
C LEU A 480 -22.60 15.96 19.47
N LYS A 481 -23.78 15.34 19.39
CA LYS A 481 -24.09 14.41 18.31
C LYS A 481 -24.38 15.19 17.04
N VAL A 482 -23.65 14.87 15.96
CA VAL A 482 -23.77 15.55 14.66
C VAL A 482 -24.09 14.59 13.52
N PHE A 483 -24.04 13.28 13.78
CA PHE A 483 -24.47 12.24 12.84
C PHE A 483 -25.89 11.79 13.17
N ARG A 484 -26.65 11.46 12.13
CA ARG A 484 -27.99 10.91 12.30
C ARG A 484 -27.94 9.45 12.72
N ASP A 485 -28.98 9.01 13.40
CA ASP A 485 -29.18 7.61 13.80
C ASP A 485 -29.19 6.63 12.62
N ASP A 486 -29.78 7.04 11.50
CA ASP A 486 -30.05 6.20 10.35
C ASP A 486 -29.03 6.35 9.20
N SER A 487 -27.91 7.07 9.42
CA SER A 487 -26.90 7.28 8.37
C SER A 487 -25.48 7.51 8.89
N ASP A 488 -24.49 7.12 8.08
CA ASP A 488 -23.06 7.43 8.31
C ASP A 488 -22.68 8.83 7.79
N THR A 489 -23.64 9.76 7.83
CA THR A 489 -23.49 11.13 7.30
C THR A 489 -23.90 12.16 8.33
N PHE A 490 -23.23 13.31 8.28
CA PHE A 490 -23.55 14.50 9.07
C PHE A 490 -23.86 15.68 8.15
N ASN A 491 -24.49 16.71 8.70
CA ASN A 491 -24.75 17.96 8.00
C ASN A 491 -23.75 19.05 8.46
N TRP A 492 -23.17 19.80 7.52
CA TRP A 492 -22.22 20.87 7.84
C TRP A 492 -22.82 21.99 8.67
N GLY A 493 -24.09 22.34 8.45
CA GLY A 493 -24.78 23.36 9.24
C GLY A 493 -25.08 22.92 10.68
N ASP A 494 -25.30 21.62 10.91
CA ASP A 494 -25.47 21.08 12.26
C ASP A 494 -24.13 21.06 12.99
N LEU A 495 -23.05 20.70 12.29
CA LEU A 495 -21.68 20.80 12.80
C LEU A 495 -21.28 22.24 13.11
N GLU A 496 -21.60 23.20 12.25
CA GLU A 496 -21.33 24.62 12.46
C GLU A 496 -22.04 25.13 13.71
N GLN A 497 -23.34 24.84 13.87
CA GLN A 497 -24.10 25.21 15.06
C GLN A 497 -23.54 24.57 16.34
N ALA A 498 -23.09 23.31 16.27
CA ALA A 498 -22.41 22.66 17.38
C ALA A 498 -21.11 23.40 17.74
N LEU A 499 -20.27 23.74 16.76
CA LEU A 499 -19.03 24.48 16.97
C LEU A 499 -19.28 25.89 17.53
N GLN A 500 -20.31 26.59 17.07
CA GLN A 500 -20.72 27.90 17.60
C GLN A 500 -21.12 27.82 19.07
N TRP A 501 -21.83 26.75 19.45
CA TRP A 501 -22.12 26.48 20.84
C TRP A 501 -20.85 26.24 21.66
N VAL A 502 -19.89 25.47 21.13
CA VAL A 502 -18.60 25.25 21.81
C VAL A 502 -17.86 26.59 21.99
N VAL A 503 -17.77 27.43 20.96
CA VAL A 503 -17.13 28.75 21.03
C VAL A 503 -17.75 29.61 22.14
N THR A 504 -19.09 29.58 22.25
CA THR A 504 -19.84 30.37 23.23
C THR A 504 -19.68 29.83 24.66
N ASN A 505 -19.48 28.52 24.82
CA ASN A 505 -19.49 27.84 26.11
C ASN A 505 -18.09 27.37 26.58
N ALA A 506 -17.04 27.66 25.81
CA ALA A 506 -15.67 27.23 26.09
C ALA A 506 -15.19 27.61 27.50
N GLU A 507 -15.44 28.86 27.92
CA GLU A 507 -15.06 29.34 29.26
C GLU A 507 -15.94 28.71 30.35
N THR A 508 -17.26 28.62 30.11
CA THR A 508 -18.24 28.10 31.07
C THR A 508 -17.93 26.66 31.50
N PHE A 509 -17.58 25.80 30.54
CA PHE A 509 -17.26 24.40 30.83
C PHE A 509 -15.76 24.12 30.93
N ASN A 510 -14.92 25.16 30.90
CA ASN A 510 -13.46 25.03 30.87
C ASN A 510 -12.98 24.01 29.81
N ILE A 511 -13.45 24.21 28.57
CA ILE A 511 -13.18 23.32 27.44
C ILE A 511 -11.72 23.44 27.04
N ALA A 512 -10.98 22.33 27.10
CA ALA A 512 -9.57 22.27 26.72
C ALA A 512 -9.36 21.74 25.30
N SER A 513 -10.25 20.86 24.83
CA SER A 513 -10.11 20.20 23.54
C SER A 513 -11.45 19.89 22.87
N ILE A 514 -11.41 19.79 21.54
CA ILE A 514 -12.48 19.20 20.75
C ILE A 514 -11.92 18.07 19.88
N ASN A 515 -12.66 16.99 19.76
CA ASN A 515 -12.36 15.89 18.85
C ASN A 515 -13.48 15.78 17.80
N MET A 516 -13.08 15.76 16.53
CA MET A 516 -13.97 15.59 15.38
C MET A 516 -13.57 14.34 14.59
N SER A 517 -14.36 13.28 14.69
CA SER A 517 -14.17 12.02 13.94
C SER A 517 -14.96 12.03 12.63
N LEU A 518 -14.75 13.09 11.83
CA LEU A 518 -15.54 13.35 10.63
C LEU A 518 -14.68 14.01 9.56
N GLY A 519 -15.14 13.96 8.32
CA GLY A 519 -14.45 14.61 7.21
C GLY A 519 -15.27 14.65 5.92
N ASN A 520 -14.85 15.51 5.00
CA ASN A 520 -15.47 15.69 3.70
C ASN A 520 -15.09 14.62 2.65
N ARG A 521 -14.26 13.63 3.02
CA ARG A 521 -13.76 12.54 2.16
C ARG A 521 -12.86 12.99 0.99
N GLU A 522 -12.55 14.29 0.89
CA GLU A 522 -11.57 14.83 -0.06
C GLU A 522 -10.13 14.65 0.44
N ASN A 523 -9.15 14.92 -0.43
CA ASN A 523 -7.73 14.69 -0.17
C ASN A 523 -6.86 15.93 -0.40
N TYR A 524 -6.54 16.66 0.67
CA TYR A 524 -5.79 17.91 0.56
C TYR A 524 -4.32 17.74 0.99
N THR A 525 -3.41 18.28 0.19
CA THR A 525 -1.96 18.32 0.48
C THR A 525 -1.47 19.68 0.96
N THR A 526 -2.38 20.67 1.02
CA THR A 526 -2.11 22.02 1.52
C THR A 526 -3.21 22.43 2.50
N PRO A 527 -2.93 23.32 3.46
CA PRO A 527 -3.96 23.84 4.34
C PRO A 527 -5.14 24.42 3.56
N GLN A 528 -6.35 24.12 4.01
CA GLN A 528 -7.59 24.60 3.42
C GLN A 528 -8.29 25.58 4.36
N THR A 529 -9.07 26.49 3.78
CA THR A 529 -9.99 27.37 4.50
C THR A 529 -11.24 27.47 3.65
N LEU A 530 -12.22 26.62 3.93
CA LEU A 530 -13.38 26.40 3.07
C LEU A 530 -14.58 27.27 3.48
N SER A 531 -14.35 28.57 3.72
CA SER A 531 -15.37 29.49 4.27
C SER A 531 -16.61 29.62 3.40
N ASN A 532 -16.44 29.65 2.08
CA ASN A 532 -17.56 29.81 1.14
C ASN A 532 -18.29 28.49 0.84
N GLU A 533 -17.69 27.34 1.21
CA GLU A 533 -18.20 26.01 0.87
C GLU A 533 -18.80 25.30 2.09
N ILE A 534 -18.12 25.40 3.24
CA ILE A 534 -18.44 24.68 4.48
C ILE A 534 -18.70 25.63 5.66
N GLY A 535 -18.00 26.77 5.73
CA GLY A 535 -18.27 27.80 6.75
C GLY A 535 -17.47 27.64 8.05
N ILE A 536 -17.27 26.44 8.58
CA ILE A 536 -16.82 26.23 9.98
C ILE A 536 -15.45 26.78 10.41
N ASN A 537 -14.63 27.31 9.49
CA ASN A 537 -13.23 27.66 9.77
C ASN A 537 -13.07 28.82 10.76
N ASP A 538 -14.04 29.73 10.84
CA ASP A 538 -14.00 30.84 11.79
C ASP A 538 -14.30 30.36 13.21
N GLU A 539 -15.17 29.36 13.41
CA GLU A 539 -15.27 28.69 14.71
C GLU A 539 -13.97 27.97 15.08
N LEU A 540 -13.33 27.24 14.15
CA LEU A 540 -12.06 26.56 14.44
C LEU A 540 -10.97 27.57 14.85
N ALA A 541 -10.89 28.70 14.16
CA ALA A 541 -9.99 29.80 14.50
C ALA A 541 -10.33 30.43 15.86
N ALA A 542 -11.63 30.64 16.14
CA ALA A 542 -12.11 31.22 17.39
C ALA A 542 -11.83 30.32 18.61
N LEU A 543 -11.94 29.00 18.46
CA LEU A 543 -11.59 28.01 19.48
C LEU A 543 -10.09 28.01 19.75
N THR A 544 -9.28 27.97 18.69
CA THR A 544 -7.81 27.99 18.81
C THR A 544 -7.33 29.28 19.48
N ALA A 545 -7.92 30.43 19.15
CA ALA A 545 -7.59 31.71 19.77
C ALA A 545 -7.91 31.76 21.28
N ARG A 546 -8.84 30.92 21.75
CA ARG A 546 -9.19 30.75 23.17
C ARG A 546 -8.35 29.68 23.88
N GLY A 547 -7.38 29.08 23.18
CA GLY A 547 -6.55 28.01 23.72
C GLY A 547 -7.24 26.64 23.75
N VAL A 548 -8.37 26.49 23.06
CA VAL A 548 -9.01 25.18 22.88
C VAL A 548 -8.30 24.44 21.75
N THR A 549 -7.81 23.23 22.04
CA THR A 549 -7.13 22.40 21.04
C THR A 549 -8.15 21.71 20.15
N VAL A 550 -8.19 22.05 18.88
CA VAL A 550 -9.03 21.40 17.88
C VAL A 550 -8.29 20.22 17.27
N VAL A 551 -8.92 19.04 17.27
CA VAL A 551 -8.35 17.80 16.71
C VAL A 551 -9.32 17.18 15.72
N SER A 552 -8.81 16.70 14.59
CA SER A 552 -9.61 16.01 13.58
C SER A 552 -8.86 14.84 12.96
N ALA A 553 -9.59 13.76 12.68
CA ALA A 553 -9.03 12.60 11.98
C ALA A 553 -8.60 13.00 10.55
N SER A 554 -7.43 12.50 10.10
CA SER A 554 -6.92 12.75 8.75
C SER A 554 -7.78 12.10 7.65
N GLY A 555 -8.52 11.04 7.97
CA GLY A 555 -9.35 10.26 7.06
C GLY A 555 -8.82 8.84 6.80
N ASN A 556 -9.70 7.97 6.28
CA ASN A 556 -9.43 6.53 6.04
C ASN A 556 -9.50 6.14 4.54
N ASN A 557 -9.63 7.11 3.64
CA ASN A 557 -9.92 6.90 2.21
C ASN A 557 -8.67 6.77 1.35
N PHE A 558 -7.52 6.52 1.96
CA PHE A 558 -6.23 6.67 1.31
C PHE A 558 -6.04 5.76 0.08
N PHE A 559 -6.54 4.52 0.12
CA PHE A 559 -6.56 3.61 -1.03
C PHE A 559 -7.58 4.02 -2.12
N GLU A 560 -8.75 4.53 -1.71
CA GLU A 560 -9.79 5.00 -2.62
C GLU A 560 -9.36 6.26 -3.39
N LEU A 561 -8.44 7.03 -2.80
CA LEU A 561 -7.87 8.26 -3.34
C LEU A 561 -6.58 8.00 -4.14
N ASP A 562 -6.53 6.86 -4.84
CA ASP A 562 -5.40 6.46 -5.68
C ASP A 562 -4.07 6.57 -4.94
N SER A 563 -4.01 6.07 -3.70
CA SER A 563 -2.70 5.90 -3.07
C SER A 563 -1.95 7.26 -2.93
N SER A 564 -2.72 8.33 -2.69
CA SER A 564 -2.21 9.70 -2.72
C SER A 564 -2.22 10.30 -1.33
N GLN A 565 -1.08 10.87 -0.93
CA GLN A 565 -0.94 11.55 0.35
C GLN A 565 -1.84 12.77 0.45
N GLY A 566 -2.43 12.97 1.62
CA GLY A 566 -3.20 14.15 1.99
C GLY A 566 -4.11 13.86 3.18
N VAL A 567 -4.92 14.85 3.54
CA VAL A 567 -5.84 14.79 4.67
C VAL A 567 -7.20 15.38 4.28
N SER A 568 -8.27 14.92 4.93
CA SER A 568 -9.63 15.43 4.73
C SER A 568 -9.85 16.75 5.48
N TYR A 569 -10.84 17.55 5.08
CA TYR A 569 -11.30 18.70 5.87
C TYR A 569 -12.35 18.23 6.89
N PRO A 570 -12.31 18.64 8.18
CA PRO A 570 -11.60 19.80 8.76
C PRO A 570 -10.14 19.58 9.17
N SER A 571 -9.61 18.36 9.10
CA SER A 571 -8.20 18.11 9.43
C SER A 571 -7.20 18.89 8.53
N ALA A 572 -7.62 19.34 7.35
CA ALA A 572 -6.84 20.20 6.48
C ALA A 572 -6.86 21.69 6.90
N ASP A 573 -7.69 22.10 7.86
CA ASP A 573 -7.69 23.49 8.36
C ASP A 573 -6.45 23.75 9.21
N ARG A 574 -5.85 24.93 9.06
CA ARG A 574 -4.66 25.34 9.83
C ARG A 574 -4.89 25.43 11.35
N ASN A 575 -6.14 25.56 11.77
CA ASN A 575 -6.55 25.63 13.17
C ASN A 575 -6.96 24.25 13.72
N SER A 576 -6.88 23.18 12.92
CA SER A 576 -7.13 21.81 13.36
C SER A 576 -5.84 21.00 13.36
N LEU A 577 -5.60 20.26 14.45
CA LEU A 577 -4.53 19.28 14.52
C LEU A 577 -4.96 18.01 13.78
N SER A 578 -4.26 17.71 12.69
CA SER A 578 -4.46 16.48 11.93
C SER A 578 -3.91 15.26 12.66
N VAL A 579 -4.72 14.21 12.78
CA VAL A 579 -4.32 12.95 13.42
C VAL A 579 -4.53 11.77 12.47
N GLY A 580 -3.41 11.16 12.08
CA GLY A 580 -3.38 9.85 11.40
C GLY A 580 -3.26 8.70 12.41
N ALA A 581 -3.50 7.48 11.94
CA ALA A 581 -3.44 6.28 12.77
C ALA A 581 -2.20 5.43 12.48
N VAL A 582 -1.68 4.79 13.53
CA VAL A 582 -0.74 3.68 13.44
C VAL A 582 -1.30 2.51 14.25
N PHE A 583 -0.82 1.31 13.99
CA PHE A 583 -1.24 0.14 14.76
C PHE A 583 -0.71 0.19 16.20
N ASP A 584 -1.48 -0.37 17.12
CA ASP A 584 -1.18 -0.57 18.53
C ASP A 584 -0.27 -1.79 18.78
N ALA A 585 0.36 -2.30 17.72
CA ALA A 585 1.38 -3.34 17.76
C ALA A 585 2.44 -3.06 16.68
N ASN A 586 3.59 -3.74 16.75
CA ASN A 586 4.59 -3.71 15.67
C ASN A 586 4.11 -4.54 14.47
N VAL A 587 3.01 -4.10 13.86
CA VAL A 587 2.37 -4.69 12.71
C VAL A 587 2.29 -3.60 11.64
N GLY A 588 2.79 -3.90 10.44
CA GLY A 588 3.05 -2.92 9.38
C GLY A 588 4.45 -3.12 8.79
N VAL A 589 4.56 -3.15 7.46
CA VAL A 589 5.85 -3.23 6.76
C VAL A 589 6.36 -1.80 6.57
N TYR A 590 7.63 -1.52 6.87
CA TYR A 590 8.28 -0.25 6.51
C TYR A 590 8.34 -0.17 4.97
N GLY A 591 7.32 0.40 4.34
CA GLY A 591 7.28 0.72 2.92
C GLY A 591 7.96 2.06 2.66
N THR A 592 8.93 2.10 1.77
CA THR A 592 9.39 3.37 1.19
C THR A 592 8.22 4.04 0.48
N PHE A 593 7.99 5.32 0.76
CA PHE A 593 6.97 6.30 0.33
C PHE A 593 6.32 6.27 -1.08
N ASP A 594 6.45 5.21 -1.88
CA ASP A 594 5.93 5.10 -3.25
C ASP A 594 4.80 4.07 -3.44
N ASP A 595 4.41 3.31 -2.42
CA ASP A 595 3.30 2.33 -2.53
C ASP A 595 2.44 2.38 -1.29
N LEU A 596 1.68 3.44 -1.17
CA LEU A 596 0.48 3.38 -0.38
C LEU A 596 -0.55 4.07 -1.23
#